data_AF-A0A6I2XPE7-F1
#
_entry.id   AF-A0A6I2XPE7-F1
#
_cell.length_a   1.000
_cell.length_b   1.000
_cell.length_c   1.000
_cell.angle_alpha   90.00
_cell.angle_beta   90.00
_cell.angle_gamma   90.00
#
_symmetry.space_group_name_H-M   'P 1'
#
loop_
_entity.id
_entity.type
_entity.pdbx_description
1 polymer ?
#
loop_
_entity_poly.entity_id
_entity_poly.type
_entity_poly.pdbx_seq_one_letter_code
_entity_poly.pdbx_strand_id
1 'polypeptide(L)'
;MSAPLSIRFNDDLLDRLLKRARGIPGATPSGLAQLLIDEGLRLAEHPGIVFKDGPTGRRAALPMGPDLWEVVTYIKESGERGDLAIEATAKALCLPSARVRAALDYFATYRDEIEEEMAEAIEASRIAEAAWESRRCWPRNYADAATA
;
A
#
# COMPACT_ATOMS: atom_id res chain seq x y z
N MET A 1 -15.29 15.37 11.95
CA MET A 1 -15.65 16.77 11.65
C MET A 1 -14.49 17.39 10.89
N SER A 2 -14.75 18.20 9.85
CA SER A 2 -13.71 18.97 9.17
C SER A 2 -13.77 20.43 9.63
N ALA A 3 -12.62 21.03 9.92
CA ALA A 3 -12.49 22.43 10.28
C ALA A 3 -11.59 23.15 9.26
N PRO A 4 -11.95 24.37 8.80
CA PRO A 4 -11.18 25.06 7.79
C PRO A 4 -9.87 25.61 8.38
N LEU A 5 -8.77 25.41 7.65
CA LEU A 5 -7.46 26.03 7.91
C LEU A 5 -7.03 26.79 6.66
N SER A 6 -6.86 28.12 6.77
CA SER A 6 -6.40 28.96 5.67
C SER A 6 -4.88 29.01 5.65
N ILE A 7 -4.27 28.57 4.55
CA ILE A 7 -2.81 28.53 4.36
C ILE A 7 -2.48 29.34 3.10
N ARG A 8 -1.50 30.24 3.20
CA ARG A 8 -0.91 30.89 2.03
C ARG A 8 0.22 30.02 1.51
N PHE A 9 0.09 29.56 0.27
CA PHE A 9 1.16 28.88 -0.45
C PHE A 9 2.03 29.92 -1.16
N ASN A 10 3.33 29.66 -1.24
CA ASN A 10 4.15 30.35 -2.23
C ASN A 10 3.87 29.77 -3.62
N ASP A 11 4.19 30.54 -4.66
CA ASP A 11 3.82 30.20 -6.04
C ASP A 11 4.44 28.86 -6.49
N ASP A 12 5.72 28.62 -6.18
CA ASP A 12 6.41 27.36 -6.55
C ASP A 12 5.75 26.12 -5.94
N LEU A 13 5.42 26.16 -4.64
CA LEU A 13 4.78 25.03 -3.98
C LEU A 13 3.37 24.79 -4.52
N LEU A 14 2.61 25.87 -4.76
CA LEU A 14 1.28 25.77 -5.33
C LEU A 14 1.34 25.16 -6.74
N ASP A 15 2.26 25.61 -7.59
CA ASP A 15 2.43 25.09 -8.94
C ASP A 15 2.80 23.60 -8.94
N ARG A 16 3.69 23.18 -8.04
CA ARG A 16 4.06 21.77 -7.86
C ARG A 16 2.89 20.92 -7.40
N LEU A 17 2.10 21.40 -6.43
CA LEU A 17 0.90 20.72 -5.95
C LEU A 17 -0.14 20.57 -7.06
N LEU A 18 -0.44 21.67 -7.77
CA LEU A 18 -1.39 21.69 -8.89
C LEU A 18 -0.96 20.74 -10.01
N LYS A 19 0.34 20.74 -10.34
CA LYS A 19 0.90 19.83 -11.35
C LYS A 19 0.75 18.37 -10.94
N ARG A 20 1.02 18.04 -9.68
CA ARG A 20 0.86 16.67 -9.17
C ARG A 20 -0.60 16.24 -9.17
N ALA A 21 -1.52 17.08 -8.69
CA ALA A 21 -2.95 16.78 -8.66
C ALA A 21 -3.51 16.47 -10.06
N ARG A 22 -3.12 17.24 -11.09
CA ARG A 22 -3.52 16.97 -12.48
C ARG A 22 -3.09 15.60 -13.01
N GLY A 23 -2.02 15.02 -12.47
CA GLY A 23 -1.54 13.70 -12.85
C GLY A 23 -2.29 12.54 -12.20
N ILE A 24 -3.17 12.81 -11.23
CA ILE A 24 -3.89 11.79 -10.47
C ILE A 24 -5.39 11.89 -10.84
N PRO A 25 -5.96 10.89 -11.53
CA PRO A 25 -7.38 10.88 -11.89
C PRO A 25 -8.28 11.10 -10.66
N GLY A 26 -9.21 12.05 -10.74
CA GLY A 26 -10.16 12.36 -9.68
C GLY A 26 -9.59 13.16 -8.50
N ALA A 27 -8.29 13.46 -8.45
CA ALA A 27 -7.71 14.25 -7.37
C ALA A 27 -8.04 15.74 -7.50
N THR A 28 -8.29 16.38 -6.35
CA THR A 28 -8.33 17.85 -6.24
C THR A 28 -7.05 18.36 -5.57
N PRO A 29 -6.61 19.60 -5.85
CA PRO A 29 -5.44 20.17 -5.18
C PRO A 29 -5.57 20.19 -3.65
N SER A 30 -6.76 20.53 -3.15
CA SER A 30 -7.08 20.55 -1.72
C SER A 30 -7.05 19.16 -1.09
N GLY A 31 -7.60 18.17 -1.78
CA GLY A 31 -7.58 16.79 -1.29
C GLY A 31 -6.17 16.22 -1.25
N LEU A 32 -5.37 16.49 -2.29
CA LEU A 32 -3.96 16.11 -2.31
C LEU A 32 -3.15 16.83 -1.22
N ALA A 33 -3.45 18.11 -0.94
CA ALA A 33 -2.81 18.83 0.15
C ALA A 33 -3.13 18.22 1.51
N GLN A 34 -4.40 17.89 1.77
CA GLN A 34 -4.81 17.22 3.01
C GLN A 34 -4.12 15.88 3.18
N LEU A 35 -4.09 15.07 2.12
CA LEU A 35 -3.40 13.77 2.12
C LEU A 35 -1.90 13.93 2.43
N LEU A 36 -1.20 14.83 1.73
CA LEU A 36 0.24 15.03 1.95
C LEU A 36 0.55 15.60 3.34
N ILE A 37 -0.36 16.38 3.93
CA ILE A 37 -0.20 16.87 5.31
C ILE A 37 -0.39 15.73 6.30
N ASP A 38 -1.44 14.92 6.14
CA ASP A 38 -1.68 13.75 6.98
C ASP A 38 -0.48 12.80 6.93
N GLU A 39 -0.03 12.43 5.73
CA GLU A 39 1.18 11.63 5.54
C GLU A 39 2.41 12.29 6.17
N GLY A 40 2.60 13.60 5.99
CA GLY A 40 3.71 14.32 6.57
C GLY A 40 3.76 14.25 8.10
N LEU A 41 2.61 14.32 8.76
CA LEU A 41 2.50 14.14 10.22
C LEU A 41 2.83 12.71 10.62
N ARG A 42 2.28 11.72 9.90
CA ARG A 42 2.56 10.30 10.15
C ARG A 42 4.02 9.93 9.97
N LEU A 43 4.69 10.49 8.96
CA LEU A 43 6.13 10.30 8.75
C LEU A 43 6.98 10.90 9.89
N ALA A 44 6.50 11.96 10.52
CA ALA A 44 7.14 12.55 11.69
C ALA A 44 6.93 11.70 12.96
N GLU A 45 5.74 11.10 13.12
CA GLU A 45 5.39 10.22 14.25
C GLU A 45 6.02 8.82 14.12
N HIS A 46 6.16 8.32 12.90
CA HIS A 46 6.67 6.99 12.59
C HIS A 46 7.89 7.05 11.64
N PRO A 47 9.07 7.42 12.15
CA PRO A 47 10.29 7.41 11.36
C PRO A 47 10.58 6.02 10.78
N GLY A 48 10.93 5.98 9.48
CA GLY A 48 11.23 4.73 8.78
C GLY A 48 10.04 4.10 8.06
N ILE A 49 8.88 4.75 8.07
CA ILE A 49 7.75 4.48 7.18
C ILE A 49 7.81 5.43 5.97
N VAL A 50 7.29 5.01 4.83
CA VAL A 50 7.07 5.84 3.64
C VAL A 50 5.70 5.53 3.03
N PHE A 51 5.16 6.45 2.24
CA PHE A 51 3.95 6.22 1.44
C PHE A 51 4.31 6.12 -0.04
N LYS A 52 3.87 5.06 -0.70
CA LYS A 52 4.10 4.84 -2.14
C LYS A 52 2.82 4.54 -2.88
N ASP A 53 2.81 4.88 -4.17
CA ASP A 53 1.69 4.58 -5.05
C ASP A 53 1.72 3.10 -5.45
N GLY A 54 0.54 2.46 -5.54
CA GLY A 54 0.39 1.05 -5.85
C GLY A 54 -0.94 0.75 -6.57
N PRO A 55 -1.16 -0.51 -6.99
CA PRO A 55 -2.33 -0.89 -7.78
C PRO A 55 -3.68 -0.63 -7.09
N THR A 56 -3.72 -0.78 -5.76
CA THR A 56 -4.91 -0.52 -4.94
C THR A 56 -4.94 0.90 -4.38
N GLY A 57 -3.99 1.76 -4.78
CA GLY A 57 -3.87 3.12 -4.30
C GLY A 57 -2.57 3.35 -3.53
N ARG A 58 -2.59 4.41 -2.72
CA ARG A 58 -1.43 4.89 -1.97
C ARG A 58 -1.34 4.12 -0.65
N ARG A 59 -0.19 3.50 -0.39
CA ARG A 59 -0.03 2.50 0.68
C ARG A 59 1.19 2.78 1.55
N ALA A 60 1.09 2.41 2.82
CA ALA A 60 2.22 2.49 3.74
C ALA A 60 3.25 1.38 3.45
N ALA A 61 4.53 1.73 3.44
CA ALA A 61 5.61 0.81 3.12
C ALA A 61 6.91 1.11 3.90
N LEU A 62 7.82 0.14 3.91
CA LEU A 62 9.19 0.37 4.32
C LEU A 62 9.98 1.02 3.15
N PRO A 63 10.88 1.98 3.42
CA PRO A 63 11.69 2.60 2.38
C PRO A 63 12.51 1.55 1.62
N MET A 64 12.39 1.50 0.30
CA MET A 64 13.02 0.47 -0.53
C MET A 64 12.73 -0.96 -0.01
N GLY A 65 11.49 -1.20 0.39
CA GLY A 65 11.07 -2.47 1.00
C GLY A 65 9.61 -2.81 0.72
N PRO A 66 9.11 -3.87 1.38
CA PRO A 66 7.74 -4.33 1.23
C PRO A 66 6.72 -3.29 1.73
N ASP A 67 5.47 -3.47 1.32
CA ASP A 67 4.32 -2.81 1.92
C ASP A 67 4.16 -3.25 3.38
N LEU A 68 3.57 -2.40 4.21
CA LEU A 68 3.35 -2.74 5.62
C LEU A 68 2.37 -3.89 5.78
N TRP A 69 1.34 -3.96 4.92
CA TRP A 69 0.41 -5.09 4.90
C TRP A 69 1.14 -6.43 4.66
N GLU A 70 2.16 -6.48 3.80
CA GLU A 70 2.96 -7.70 3.55
C GLU A 70 3.74 -8.13 4.80
N VAL A 71 4.35 -7.18 5.50
CA VAL A 71 5.08 -7.44 6.76
C VAL A 71 4.14 -7.97 7.83
N VAL A 72 2.97 -7.34 7.98
CA VAL A 72 1.96 -7.73 8.99
C VAL A 72 1.36 -9.10 8.67
N THR A 73 1.08 -9.39 7.39
CA THR A 73 0.63 -10.72 6.96
C THR A 73 1.65 -11.78 7.35
N TYR A 74 2.94 -11.58 7.03
CA TYR A 74 3.98 -12.54 7.38
C TYR A 74 4.06 -12.78 8.90
N ILE A 75 3.99 -11.73 9.71
CA ILE A 75 3.98 -11.85 11.17
C ILE A 75 2.79 -12.68 11.64
N LYS A 76 1.58 -12.39 11.12
CA LYS A 76 0.35 -13.10 11.46
C LYS A 76 0.42 -14.59 11.08
N GLU A 77 1.06 -14.90 9.96
CA GLU A 77 1.19 -16.27 9.43
C GLU A 77 2.37 -17.07 10.02
N SER A 78 3.37 -16.39 10.60
CA SER A 78 4.59 -17.04 11.12
C SER A 78 4.35 -18.07 12.23
N GLY A 79 3.22 -17.99 12.94
CA GLY A 79 2.91 -18.84 14.10
C GLY A 79 3.68 -18.46 15.38
N GLU A 80 4.74 -17.67 15.27
CA GLU A 80 5.58 -17.20 16.38
C GLU A 80 4.94 -16.03 17.15
N ARG A 81 5.50 -15.65 18.29
CA ARG A 81 5.02 -14.52 19.12
C ARG A 81 6.18 -13.67 19.65
N GLY A 82 5.87 -12.40 19.95
CA GLY A 82 6.83 -11.46 20.51
C GLY A 82 8.08 -11.30 19.63
N ASP A 83 9.26 -11.24 20.26
CA ASP A 83 10.52 -11.09 19.54
C ASP A 83 10.82 -12.24 18.57
N LEU A 84 10.33 -13.46 18.83
CA LEU A 84 10.53 -14.58 17.90
C LEU A 84 9.83 -14.32 16.55
N ALA A 85 8.63 -13.75 16.57
CA ALA A 85 7.91 -13.37 15.34
C ALA A 85 8.65 -12.26 14.59
N ILE A 86 9.21 -11.30 15.32
CA ILE A 86 10.00 -10.20 14.74
C ILE A 86 11.24 -10.76 14.04
N GLU A 87 12.01 -11.61 14.71
CA GLU A 87 13.24 -12.18 14.16
C GLU A 87 12.95 -13.15 12.99
N ALA A 88 11.88 -13.94 13.08
CA ALA A 88 11.45 -14.80 11.97
C ALA A 88 11.10 -13.98 10.72
N THR A 89 10.33 -12.90 10.90
CA THR A 89 9.94 -11.97 9.82
C THR A 89 11.14 -11.25 9.24
N ALA A 90 12.02 -10.73 10.10
CA ALA A 90 13.25 -10.06 9.71
C ALA A 90 14.10 -10.97 8.82
N LYS A 91 14.28 -12.23 9.24
CA LYS A 91 15.02 -13.24 8.48
C LYS A 91 14.35 -13.55 7.14
N ALA A 92 13.05 -13.76 7.11
CA ALA A 92 12.33 -14.17 5.92
C ALA A 92 12.26 -13.08 4.85
N LEU A 93 12.07 -11.83 5.26
CA LEU A 93 12.00 -10.67 4.37
C LEU A 93 13.37 -10.02 4.13
N CYS A 94 14.46 -10.60 4.66
CA CYS A 94 15.81 -10.04 4.61
C CYS A 94 15.88 -8.57 5.10
N LEU A 95 15.14 -8.27 6.18
CA LEU A 95 15.05 -6.95 6.80
C LEU A 95 15.79 -6.93 8.13
N PRO A 96 16.38 -5.78 8.53
CA PRO A 96 16.77 -5.58 9.92
C PRO A 96 15.55 -5.62 10.84
N SER A 97 15.67 -6.29 12.00
CA SER A 97 14.58 -6.44 12.98
C SER A 97 14.00 -5.10 13.46
N ALA A 98 14.82 -4.04 13.48
CA ALA A 98 14.37 -2.68 13.78
C ALA A 98 13.31 -2.15 12.79
N ARG A 99 13.39 -2.54 11.50
CA ARG A 99 12.39 -2.13 10.49
C ARG A 99 11.08 -2.90 10.65
N VAL A 100 11.15 -4.16 11.07
CA VAL A 100 9.98 -4.96 11.42
C VAL A 100 9.28 -4.36 12.65
N ARG A 101 10.05 -3.94 13.66
CA ARG A 101 9.50 -3.22 14.83
C ARG A 101 8.82 -1.91 14.41
N ALA A 102 9.46 -1.10 13.58
CA ALA A 102 8.86 0.14 13.08
C ALA A 102 7.53 -0.10 12.32
N ALA A 103 7.45 -1.17 11.52
CA ALA A 103 6.21 -1.57 10.85
C ALA A 103 5.11 -1.97 11.86
N LEU A 104 5.46 -2.71 12.91
CA LEU A 104 4.53 -3.07 13.98
C LEU A 104 4.05 -1.86 14.79
N ASP A 105 4.94 -0.90 15.05
CA ASP A 105 4.60 0.33 15.76
C ASP A 105 3.61 1.17 14.94
N TYR A 106 3.81 1.29 13.63
CA TYR A 106 2.83 1.94 12.75
C TYR A 106 1.51 1.16 12.72
N PHE A 107 1.56 -0.17 12.59
CA PHE A 107 0.37 -1.02 12.59
C PHE A 107 -0.44 -0.92 13.90
N ALA A 108 0.22 -0.72 15.03
CA ALA A 108 -0.47 -0.53 16.31
C ALA A 108 -1.33 0.75 16.34
N THR A 109 -0.88 1.82 15.65
CA THR A 109 -1.61 3.09 15.54
C THR A 109 -2.65 3.06 14.42
N TYR A 110 -2.31 2.50 13.25
CA TYR A 110 -3.11 2.53 12.02
C TYR A 110 -3.58 1.13 11.60
N ARG A 111 -4.12 0.37 12.56
CA ARG A 111 -4.54 -1.01 12.33
C ARG A 111 -5.54 -1.15 11.18
N ASP A 112 -6.61 -0.37 11.23
CA ASP A 112 -7.75 -0.53 10.31
C ASP A 112 -7.33 -0.29 8.86
N GLU A 113 -6.48 0.71 8.62
CA GLU A 113 -5.88 1.00 7.31
C GLU A 113 -5.10 -0.21 6.77
N ILE A 114 -4.20 -0.78 7.58
CA ILE A 114 -3.38 -1.91 7.14
C ILE A 114 -4.23 -3.17 6.96
N GLU A 115 -5.26 -3.37 7.79
CA GLU A 115 -6.19 -4.49 7.62
C GLU A 115 -7.04 -4.35 6.35
N GLU A 116 -7.42 -3.13 5.98
CA GLU A 116 -8.06 -2.83 4.69
C GLU A 116 -7.11 -3.09 3.52
N GLU A 117 -5.87 -2.59 3.56
CA GLU A 117 -4.85 -2.86 2.52
C GLU A 117 -4.63 -4.37 2.31
N MET A 118 -4.56 -5.16 3.40
CA MET A 118 -4.46 -6.62 3.31
C MET A 118 -5.69 -7.23 2.64
N ALA A 119 -6.90 -6.79 2.99
CA ALA A 119 -8.14 -7.32 2.42
C ALA A 119 -8.23 -7.02 0.92
N GLU A 120 -7.86 -5.81 0.50
CA GLU A 120 -7.78 -5.42 -0.91
C GLU A 120 -6.75 -6.26 -1.67
N ALA A 121 -5.57 -6.51 -1.07
CA ALA A 121 -4.54 -7.34 -1.68
C ALA A 121 -5.01 -8.80 -1.90
N ILE A 122 -5.72 -9.38 -0.93
CA ILE A 122 -6.33 -10.71 -1.04
C ILE A 122 -7.34 -10.75 -2.19
N GLU A 123 -8.22 -9.75 -2.26
CA GLU A 123 -9.23 -9.67 -3.32
C GLU A 123 -8.59 -9.49 -4.71
N ALA A 124 -7.58 -8.62 -4.82
CA ALA A 124 -6.82 -8.44 -6.05
C ALA A 124 -6.14 -9.76 -6.50
N SER A 125 -5.59 -10.52 -5.57
CA SER A 125 -5.01 -11.84 -5.84
C SER A 125 -6.07 -12.81 -6.41
N ARG A 126 -7.25 -12.87 -5.79
CA ARG A 126 -8.36 -13.72 -6.24
C ARG A 126 -8.83 -13.38 -7.65
N ILE A 127 -8.95 -12.08 -7.96
CA ILE A 127 -9.33 -11.61 -9.30
C ILE A 127 -8.25 -11.98 -10.32
N ALA A 128 -6.97 -11.79 -9.98
CA ALA A 128 -5.85 -12.11 -10.86
C ALA A 128 -5.77 -13.61 -11.17
N GLU A 129 -6.03 -14.46 -10.19
CA GLU A 129 -6.08 -15.92 -10.35
C GLU A 129 -7.22 -16.32 -11.30
N ALA A 130 -8.44 -15.84 -11.06
CA ALA A 130 -9.59 -16.12 -11.94
C ALA A 130 -9.34 -15.65 -13.39
N ALA A 131 -8.70 -14.49 -13.57
CA ALA A 131 -8.29 -13.99 -14.88
C ALA A 131 -7.20 -14.86 -15.53
N TRP A 132 -6.26 -15.39 -14.75
CA TRP A 132 -5.24 -16.31 -15.23
C TRP A 132 -5.86 -17.65 -15.67
N GLU A 133 -6.77 -18.22 -14.90
CA GLU A 133 -7.50 -19.44 -15.27
C GLU A 133 -8.29 -19.27 -16.56
N SER A 134 -8.99 -18.14 -16.70
CA SER A 134 -9.75 -17.78 -17.91
C SER A 134 -8.86 -17.66 -19.15
N ARG A 135 -7.65 -17.09 -19.00
CA ARG A 135 -6.67 -17.03 -20.10
C ARG A 135 -6.09 -18.41 -20.44
N ARG A 136 -5.87 -19.25 -19.43
CA ARG A 136 -5.34 -20.60 -19.62
C ARG A 136 -6.32 -21.50 -20.39
N CYS A 137 -7.63 -21.26 -20.28
CA CYS A 137 -8.64 -22.01 -21.03
C CYS A 137 -9.02 -21.40 -22.40
N TRP A 138 -8.39 -20.30 -22.84
CA TRP A 138 -8.72 -19.57 -24.08
C TRP A 138 -7.58 -19.56 -25.13
N PRO A 139 -7.76 -20.00 -26.41
CA PRO A 139 -8.77 -20.89 -26.99
C PRO A 139 -8.19 -22.28 -27.38
N ARG A 140 -8.84 -23.36 -26.92
CA ARG A 140 -8.60 -24.74 -27.40
C ARG A 140 -9.62 -25.23 -28.45
N ASN A 141 -10.61 -24.40 -28.80
CA ASN A 141 -11.71 -24.79 -29.70
C ASN A 141 -11.88 -23.85 -30.91
N TYR A 142 -10.92 -23.87 -31.85
CA TYR A 142 -11.13 -23.31 -33.19
C TYR A 142 -10.72 -24.25 -34.34
N ALA A 143 -10.21 -25.46 -34.05
CA ALA A 143 -9.75 -26.40 -35.07
C ALA A 143 -10.78 -27.47 -35.48
N ASP A 144 -11.83 -27.72 -34.69
CA ASP A 144 -12.77 -28.83 -34.94
C ASP A 144 -14.01 -28.43 -35.77
N ALA A 145 -14.11 -27.17 -36.22
CA ALA A 145 -15.27 -26.66 -36.98
C ALA A 145 -15.04 -26.53 -38.50
N ALA A 146 -13.90 -26.98 -39.04
CA ALA A 146 -13.54 -26.80 -40.46
C ALA A 146 -13.54 -28.10 -41.30
N THR A 147 -14.13 -29.19 -40.81
CA THR A 147 -14.37 -30.40 -41.59
C THR A 147 -15.79 -30.90 -41.33
N ALA A 148 -16.74 -30.28 -42.02
CA ALA A 148 -18.08 -30.80 -42.27
C ALA A 148 -18.39 -30.64 -43.76
#